data_AF-A0A9X4QLD6-F1
#
_entry.id   AF-A0A9X4QLD6-F1
#
_cell.length_a   1.000
_cell.length_b   1.000
_cell.length_c   1.000
_cell.angle_alpha   90.00
_cell.angle_beta   90.00
_cell.angle_gamma   90.00
#
_symmetry.space_group_name_H-M   'P 1'
#
loop_
_entity.id
_entity.type
_entity.pdbx_description
1 polymer ?
#
loop_
_entity_poly.entity_id
_entity_poly.type
_entity_poly.pdbx_seq_one_letter_code
_entity_poly.pdbx_strand_id
1 'polypeptide(L)'
;MFNFYYDLTVGKQATPDNYHRFMYDKDDGSIQYAALAPIHTNDATDIAFKEMVEAFDTKDPSKAKAMDAQTIYNNATEALNGKNSLYGWSLYYPAWKLLWKVNDEKLYVNNAFYGAPTPTMSDKFATLNKLQLETYTKIIMGAASIDEFDKFVENWNKLGGEQITNEVNAWKQSIE
;
A
#
# COMPACT_ATOMS: atom_id res chain seq x y z
N MET A 1 -8.92 3.77 4.52
CA MET A 1 -9.81 4.46 3.56
C MET A 1 -11.11 3.69 3.31
N PHE A 2 -11.04 2.38 3.03
CA PHE A 2 -12.23 1.54 2.85
C PHE A 2 -13.27 1.65 3.98
N ASN A 3 -12.87 1.46 5.24
CA ASN A 3 -13.80 1.54 6.39
C ASN A 3 -14.43 2.92 6.59
N PHE A 4 -13.69 3.99 6.26
CA PHE A 4 -14.20 5.36 6.37
C PHE A 4 -15.31 5.60 5.35
N TYR A 5 -15.12 5.11 4.14
CA TYR A 5 -16.12 5.23 3.09
C TYR A 5 -17.42 4.51 3.43
N TYR A 6 -17.34 3.24 3.83
CA TYR A 6 -18.55 2.49 4.23
C TYR A 6 -19.25 3.13 5.42
N ASP A 7 -18.51 3.72 6.36
CA ASP A 7 -19.13 4.44 7.48
C ASP A 7 -19.95 5.65 7.02
N LEU A 8 -19.46 6.37 6.00
CA LEU A 8 -20.14 7.55 5.43
C LEU A 8 -21.31 7.24 4.49
N THR A 9 -21.36 6.04 3.90
CA THR A 9 -22.33 5.74 2.84
C THR A 9 -23.39 4.72 3.25
N VAL A 10 -23.05 3.75 4.09
CA VAL A 10 -23.97 2.69 4.57
C VAL A 10 -23.81 2.35 6.05
N GLY A 11 -22.90 3.02 6.77
CA GLY A 11 -22.63 2.82 8.19
C GLY A 11 -23.34 3.82 9.09
N LYS A 12 -22.79 4.05 10.29
CA LYS A 12 -23.47 4.84 11.33
C LYS A 12 -23.55 6.33 10.99
N GLN A 13 -22.61 6.81 10.19
CA GLN A 13 -22.56 8.19 9.72
C GLN A 13 -23.16 8.36 8.33
N ALA A 14 -23.90 7.36 7.84
CA ALA A 14 -24.49 7.39 6.51
C ALA A 14 -25.55 8.48 6.39
N THR A 15 -25.43 9.27 5.31
CA THR A 15 -26.47 10.20 4.88
C THR A 15 -26.85 9.89 3.44
N PRO A 16 -28.10 10.19 3.02
CA PRO A 16 -28.48 10.08 1.62
C PRO A 16 -27.54 10.85 0.71
N ASP A 17 -27.15 12.07 1.10
CA ASP A 17 -26.24 12.90 0.30
C ASP A 17 -24.87 12.24 0.10
N ASN A 18 -24.29 11.65 1.14
CA ASN A 18 -23.03 10.90 1.01
C ASN A 18 -23.19 9.66 0.13
N TYR A 19 -24.29 8.91 0.30
CA TYR A 19 -24.57 7.75 -0.53
C TYR A 19 -24.70 8.13 -2.01
N HIS A 20 -25.45 9.18 -2.31
CA HIS A 20 -25.64 9.70 -3.66
C HIS A 20 -24.38 10.36 -4.25
N ARG A 21 -23.52 10.92 -3.40
CA ARG A 21 -22.29 11.57 -3.83
C ARG A 21 -21.21 10.56 -4.20
N PHE A 22 -21.15 9.46 -3.46
CA PHE A 22 -19.99 8.59 -3.50
C PHE A 22 -20.30 7.22 -4.09
N MET A 23 -21.48 6.65 -3.82
CA MET A 23 -21.82 5.28 -4.23
C MET A 23 -22.80 5.21 -5.39
N TYR A 24 -23.84 6.03 -5.38
CA TYR A 24 -25.01 5.83 -6.23
C TYR A 24 -25.30 7.02 -7.12
N ASP A 25 -25.51 6.75 -8.41
CA ASP A 25 -25.95 7.76 -9.36
C ASP A 25 -27.49 7.75 -9.48
N LYS A 26 -28.10 8.92 -9.32
CA LYS A 26 -29.56 9.07 -9.35
C LYS A 26 -30.11 9.00 -10.76
N ASP A 27 -29.29 9.31 -11.76
CA ASP A 27 -29.75 9.48 -13.13
C ASP A 27 -29.93 8.12 -13.83
N ASP A 28 -29.09 7.14 -13.51
CA ASP A 28 -29.15 5.79 -14.09
C ASP A 28 -29.33 4.65 -13.07
N GLY A 29 -29.32 4.96 -11.77
CA GLY A 29 -29.51 3.99 -10.70
C GLY A 29 -28.30 3.09 -10.43
N SER A 30 -27.14 3.38 -11.03
CA SER A 30 -25.92 2.58 -10.87
C SER A 30 -25.30 2.76 -9.48
N ILE A 31 -24.64 1.71 -8.99
CA ILE A 31 -23.93 1.71 -7.70
C ILE A 31 -22.49 1.24 -7.87
N GLN A 32 -21.55 1.97 -7.30
CA GLN A 32 -20.15 1.61 -7.24
C GLN A 32 -19.77 0.92 -5.94
N TYR A 33 -19.33 -0.33 -6.05
CA TYR A 33 -18.79 -1.10 -4.93
C TYR A 33 -17.28 -1.39 -5.08
N ALA A 34 -16.83 -1.66 -6.32
CA ALA A 34 -15.47 -2.12 -6.62
C ALA A 34 -14.60 -0.99 -7.18
N ALA A 35 -14.16 -0.05 -6.34
CA ALA A 35 -13.07 0.91 -6.66
C ALA A 35 -12.61 1.74 -5.45
N LEU A 36 -13.00 1.36 -4.23
CA LEU A 36 -12.76 2.14 -3.01
C LEU A 36 -11.45 1.82 -2.31
N ALA A 37 -10.72 0.84 -2.84
CA ALA A 37 -9.39 0.45 -2.43
C ALA A 37 -8.46 0.57 -3.66
N PRO A 38 -7.99 1.77 -4.01
CA PRO A 38 -7.32 1.99 -5.29
C PRO A 38 -5.90 1.44 -5.36
N ILE A 39 -5.27 1.14 -4.22
CA ILE A 39 -3.91 0.59 -4.18
C ILE A 39 -3.98 -0.91 -3.92
N HIS A 40 -3.36 -1.66 -4.82
CA HIS A 40 -3.10 -3.09 -4.68
C HIS A 40 -1.62 -3.31 -4.95
N THR A 41 -0.92 -3.99 -4.06
CA THR A 41 0.50 -4.30 -4.24
C THR A 41 0.63 -5.60 -5.04
N ASN A 42 0.88 -5.48 -6.34
CA ASN A 42 1.39 -6.58 -7.17
C ASN A 42 2.38 -6.01 -8.22
N ASP A 43 3.36 -6.79 -8.63
CA ASP A 43 4.44 -6.34 -9.52
C ASP A 43 3.97 -6.02 -10.95
N ALA A 44 2.73 -6.39 -11.32
CA ALA A 44 2.24 -6.37 -12.70
C ALA A 44 1.51 -5.09 -13.10
N THR A 45 1.27 -4.14 -12.19
CA THR A 45 0.33 -3.01 -12.45
C THR A 45 0.94 -1.61 -12.43
N ASP A 46 2.23 -1.47 -12.12
CA ASP A 46 2.87 -0.16 -11.94
C ASP A 46 2.86 0.74 -13.19
N ILE A 47 2.97 0.18 -14.41
CA ILE A 47 3.11 0.99 -15.63
C ILE A 47 1.82 1.78 -15.92
N ALA A 48 0.67 1.12 -15.90
CA ALA A 48 -0.60 1.77 -16.20
C ALA A 48 -0.93 2.88 -15.19
N PHE A 49 -0.61 2.66 -13.92
CA PHE A 49 -0.79 3.69 -12.90
C PHE A 49 0.19 4.87 -13.11
N LYS A 50 1.48 4.61 -13.43
CA LYS A 50 2.46 5.68 -13.69
C LYS A 50 2.01 6.56 -14.85
N GLU A 51 1.59 5.95 -15.95
CA GLU A 51 1.04 6.65 -17.11
C GLU A 51 -0.21 7.48 -16.76
N MET A 52 -1.13 6.90 -15.98
CA MET A 52 -2.34 7.58 -15.51
C MET A 52 -1.99 8.82 -14.68
N VAL A 53 -0.97 8.76 -13.82
CA VAL A 53 -0.58 9.90 -13.00
C VAL A 53 0.22 10.94 -13.77
N GLU A 54 1.05 10.54 -14.73
CA GLU A 54 1.63 11.49 -15.68
C GLU A 54 0.51 12.25 -16.42
N ALA A 55 -0.54 11.55 -16.88
CA ALA A 55 -1.68 12.16 -17.55
C ALA A 55 -2.40 13.20 -16.68
N PHE A 56 -2.67 12.89 -15.41
CA PHE A 56 -3.29 13.86 -14.48
C PHE A 56 -2.37 15.03 -14.11
N ASP A 57 -1.07 14.77 -13.89
CA ASP A 57 -0.10 15.82 -13.53
C ASP A 57 0.12 16.82 -14.67
N THR A 58 0.15 16.32 -15.90
CA THR A 58 0.33 17.13 -17.11
C THR A 58 -0.98 17.65 -17.70
N LYS A 59 -2.12 17.14 -17.24
CA LYS A 59 -3.45 17.36 -17.83
C LYS A 59 -3.50 16.97 -19.32
N ASP A 60 -2.74 15.95 -19.70
CA ASP A 60 -2.63 15.44 -21.06
C ASP A 60 -3.08 13.97 -21.11
N PRO A 61 -4.31 13.69 -21.58
CA PRO A 61 -4.83 12.32 -21.67
C PRO A 61 -3.99 11.40 -22.55
N SER A 62 -3.19 11.93 -23.49
CA SER A 62 -2.37 11.11 -24.40
C SER A 62 -1.23 10.36 -23.68
N LYS A 63 -0.94 10.73 -22.43
CA LYS A 63 0.04 10.05 -21.58
C LYS A 63 -0.46 8.71 -21.03
N ALA A 64 -1.77 8.53 -20.93
CA ALA A 64 -2.38 7.26 -20.56
C ALA A 64 -2.41 6.33 -21.79
N LYS A 65 -1.38 5.49 -21.96
CA LYS A 65 -1.23 4.67 -23.18
C LYS A 65 -1.85 3.30 -23.01
N ALA A 66 -1.61 2.65 -21.87
CA ALA A 66 -2.22 1.37 -21.53
C ALA A 66 -3.74 1.51 -21.43
N MET A 67 -4.47 0.47 -21.83
CA MET A 67 -5.95 0.44 -21.75
C MET A 67 -6.45 0.71 -20.33
N ASP A 68 -5.78 0.15 -19.33
CA ASP A 68 -6.11 0.36 -17.92
C ASP A 68 -5.89 1.83 -17.53
N ALA A 69 -4.77 2.44 -17.95
CA ALA A 69 -4.48 3.85 -17.68
C ALA A 69 -5.56 4.76 -18.28
N GLN A 70 -5.98 4.49 -19.52
CA GLN A 70 -7.05 5.22 -20.20
C GLN A 70 -8.38 5.07 -19.47
N THR A 71 -8.73 3.84 -19.09
CA THR A 71 -9.98 3.53 -18.38
C THR A 71 -10.04 4.27 -17.04
N ILE A 72 -8.96 4.22 -16.26
CA ILE A 72 -8.87 4.90 -14.97
C ILE A 72 -8.98 6.42 -15.18
N TYR A 73 -8.20 6.99 -16.10
CA TYR A 73 -8.20 8.43 -16.37
C TYR A 73 -9.58 8.94 -16.80
N ASN A 74 -10.23 8.25 -17.75
CA ASN A 74 -11.55 8.63 -18.27
C ASN A 74 -12.62 8.53 -17.18
N ASN A 75 -12.70 7.40 -16.48
CA ASN A 75 -13.70 7.21 -15.42
C ASN A 75 -13.52 8.19 -14.26
N ALA A 76 -12.27 8.44 -13.85
CA ALA A 76 -11.96 9.44 -12.84
C ALA A 76 -12.34 10.85 -13.31
N THR A 77 -12.13 11.19 -14.58
CA THR A 77 -12.53 12.49 -15.15
C THR A 77 -14.06 12.64 -15.17
N GLU A 78 -14.79 11.61 -15.58
CA GLU A 78 -16.26 11.61 -15.53
C GLU A 78 -16.78 11.75 -14.10
N ALA A 79 -16.15 11.05 -13.15
CA ALA A 79 -16.50 11.15 -11.73
C ALA A 79 -16.31 12.57 -11.18
N LEU A 80 -15.17 13.21 -11.49
CA LEU A 80 -14.88 14.58 -11.09
C LEU A 80 -15.84 15.60 -11.72
N ASN A 81 -16.48 15.24 -12.84
CA ASN A 81 -17.49 16.05 -13.52
C ASN A 81 -18.93 15.69 -13.11
N GLY A 82 -19.12 14.89 -12.06
CA GLY A 82 -20.43 14.67 -11.42
C GLY A 82 -21.06 13.30 -11.63
N LYS A 83 -20.39 12.37 -12.34
CA LYS A 83 -20.87 10.98 -12.47
C LYS A 83 -20.49 10.15 -11.25
N ASN A 84 -21.33 10.22 -10.22
CA ASN A 84 -20.99 9.76 -8.87
C ASN A 84 -20.78 8.24 -8.77
N SER A 85 -21.39 7.45 -9.66
CA SER A 85 -21.15 6.00 -9.74
C SER A 85 -19.75 5.62 -10.21
N LEU A 86 -18.92 6.59 -10.57
CA LEU A 86 -17.50 6.39 -10.90
C LEU A 86 -16.56 6.97 -9.85
N TYR A 87 -17.06 7.55 -8.76
CA TYR A 87 -16.25 8.25 -7.74
C TYR A 87 -15.00 7.49 -7.28
N GLY A 88 -15.09 6.19 -7.02
CA GLY A 88 -13.96 5.36 -6.61
C GLY A 88 -12.77 5.39 -7.60
N TRP A 89 -13.02 5.57 -8.90
CA TRP A 89 -11.95 5.72 -9.89
C TRP A 89 -11.14 7.00 -9.67
N SER A 90 -11.78 8.08 -9.20
CA SER A 90 -11.08 9.34 -8.88
C SER A 90 -10.09 9.21 -7.72
N LEU A 91 -10.21 8.16 -6.90
CA LEU A 91 -9.30 7.90 -5.79
C LEU A 91 -7.94 7.35 -6.22
N TYR A 92 -7.84 6.80 -7.44
CA TYR A 92 -6.59 6.21 -7.94
C TYR A 92 -5.47 7.25 -8.09
N TYR A 93 -5.75 8.41 -8.70
CA TYR A 93 -4.75 9.45 -8.89
C TYR A 93 -4.06 9.88 -7.59
N PRO A 94 -4.76 10.39 -6.55
CA PRO A 94 -4.11 10.85 -5.32
C PRO A 94 -3.43 9.71 -4.56
N ALA A 95 -4.00 8.50 -4.58
CA ALA A 95 -3.46 7.36 -3.85
C ALA A 95 -2.14 6.87 -4.47
N TRP A 96 -2.11 6.68 -5.78
CA TRP A 96 -0.90 6.22 -6.47
C TRP A 96 0.18 7.31 -6.55
N LYS A 97 -0.21 8.58 -6.67
CA LYS A 97 0.75 9.70 -6.58
C LYS A 97 1.48 9.71 -5.24
N LEU A 98 0.76 9.47 -4.13
CA LEU A 98 1.38 9.32 -2.82
C LEU A 98 2.30 8.09 -2.76
N LEU A 99 1.89 6.96 -3.34
CA LEU A 99 2.70 5.75 -3.36
C LEU A 99 4.03 5.95 -4.09
N TRP A 100 4.04 6.57 -5.29
CA TRP A 100 5.32 6.83 -5.94
C TRP A 100 6.16 7.86 -5.20
N LYS A 101 5.55 8.86 -4.55
CA LYS A 101 6.32 9.75 -3.67
C LYS A 101 7.05 8.95 -2.59
N VAL A 102 6.36 8.02 -1.92
CA VAL A 102 6.95 7.12 -0.91
C VAL A 102 8.09 6.29 -1.51
N ASN A 103 7.92 5.79 -2.74
CA ASN A 103 8.93 4.98 -3.42
C ASN A 103 10.14 5.81 -3.88
N ASP A 104 9.92 6.95 -4.51
CA ASP A 104 10.95 7.85 -5.05
C ASP A 104 11.79 8.47 -3.93
N GLU A 105 11.14 8.86 -2.83
CA GLU A 105 11.81 9.34 -1.61
C GLU A 105 12.42 8.20 -0.78
N LYS A 106 12.29 6.95 -1.22
CA LYS A 106 12.82 5.74 -0.56
C LYS A 106 12.38 5.65 0.91
N LEU A 107 11.16 6.10 1.21
CA LEU A 107 10.56 6.02 2.53
C LEU A 107 10.06 4.61 2.86
N TYR A 108 10.15 3.70 1.89
CA TYR A 108 9.78 2.30 2.00
C TYR A 108 10.86 1.42 1.34
N VAL A 109 11.14 0.27 1.97
CA VAL A 109 12.04 -0.75 1.45
C VAL A 109 11.22 -2.02 1.23
N ASN A 110 11.07 -2.43 -0.03
CA ASN A 110 10.44 -3.71 -0.36
C ASN A 110 11.26 -4.86 0.20
N ASN A 111 10.59 -5.88 0.74
CA ASN A 111 11.26 -7.11 1.12
C ASN A 111 11.76 -7.82 -0.15
N ALA A 112 13.08 -7.88 -0.33
CA ALA A 112 13.70 -8.56 -1.46
C ALA A 112 13.72 -10.09 -1.30
N PHE A 113 13.40 -10.62 -0.12
CA PHE A 113 13.33 -12.05 0.15
C PHE A 113 11.91 -12.59 -0.07
N TYR A 114 11.76 -13.38 -1.14
CA TYR A 114 10.50 -14.05 -1.54
C TYR A 114 10.66 -15.58 -1.62
N GLY A 115 11.74 -16.13 -1.06
CA GLY A 115 11.97 -17.57 -0.97
C GLY A 115 11.14 -18.24 0.12
N ALA A 116 11.22 -19.57 0.17
CA ALA A 116 10.71 -20.32 1.33
C ALA A 116 11.51 -19.94 2.60
N PRO A 117 10.89 -19.99 3.79
CA PRO A 117 11.61 -19.74 5.05
C PRO A 117 12.90 -20.56 5.13
N THR A 118 13.99 -19.93 5.56
CA THR A 118 15.26 -20.62 5.74
C THR A 118 15.17 -21.60 6.94
N PRO A 119 16.10 -22.56 7.07
CA PRO A 119 16.13 -23.44 8.23
C PRO A 119 16.18 -22.67 9.55
N THR A 120 17.06 -21.66 9.62
CA THR A 120 17.21 -20.86 10.85
C THR A 120 16.00 -19.98 11.12
N MET A 121 15.34 -19.45 10.08
CA MET A 121 14.05 -18.78 10.26
C MET A 121 13.03 -19.73 10.90
N SER A 122 12.92 -20.96 10.42
CA SER A 122 11.96 -21.93 10.94
C SER A 122 12.17 -22.20 12.44
N ASP A 123 13.42 -22.25 12.88
CA ASP A 123 13.78 -22.56 14.27
C ASP A 123 13.76 -21.35 15.21
N LYS A 124 14.19 -20.18 14.74
CA LYS A 124 14.54 -19.04 15.61
C LYS A 124 13.62 -17.84 15.48
N PHE A 125 12.86 -17.71 14.39
CA PHE A 125 12.15 -16.47 14.09
C PHE A 125 11.08 -16.13 15.12
N ALA A 126 10.43 -17.12 15.73
CA ALA A 126 9.48 -16.88 16.83
C ALA A 126 10.14 -16.17 18.03
N THR A 127 11.37 -16.58 18.39
CA THR A 127 12.12 -15.97 19.50
C THR A 127 12.59 -14.56 19.11
N LEU A 128 13.12 -14.40 17.90
CA LEU A 128 13.59 -13.11 17.37
C LEU A 128 12.45 -12.09 17.27
N ASN A 129 11.27 -12.50 16.79
CA ASN A 129 10.08 -11.65 16.70
C ASN A 129 9.60 -11.18 18.07
N LYS A 130 9.64 -12.07 19.08
CA LYS A 130 9.30 -11.69 20.46
C LYS A 130 10.28 -10.65 21.00
N LEU A 131 11.59 -10.88 20.84
CA LEU A 131 12.63 -9.92 21.25
C LEU A 131 12.42 -8.55 20.59
N GLN A 132 12.13 -8.54 19.28
CA GLN A 132 11.86 -7.31 18.53
C GLN A 132 10.62 -6.59 19.07
N LEU A 133 9.50 -7.30 19.21
CA LEU A 133 8.23 -6.72 19.66
C LEU A 133 8.37 -6.09 21.05
N GLU A 134 8.99 -6.79 22.00
CA GLU A 134 9.19 -6.28 23.36
C GLU A 134 10.09 -5.05 23.39
N THR A 135 11.21 -5.07 22.66
CA THR A 135 12.15 -3.95 22.61
C THR A 135 11.51 -2.72 21.98
N TYR A 136 10.88 -2.88 20.82
CA TYR A 136 10.29 -1.75 20.08
C TYR A 136 9.14 -1.13 20.88
N THR A 137 8.31 -1.96 21.52
CA THR A 137 7.22 -1.47 22.37
C THR A 137 7.76 -0.62 23.53
N LYS A 138 8.81 -1.08 24.22
CA LYS A 138 9.42 -0.31 25.31
C LYS A 138 9.97 1.04 24.85
N ILE A 139 10.64 1.08 23.69
CA ILE A 139 11.17 2.32 23.11
C ILE A 139 10.02 3.27 22.76
N ILE A 140 9.00 2.80 22.04
CA ILE A 140 7.85 3.62 21.61
C ILE A 140 7.09 4.19 22.83
N MET A 141 6.95 3.40 23.88
CA MET A 141 6.29 3.83 25.11
C MET A 141 7.17 4.70 26.03
N GLY A 142 8.42 4.96 25.66
CA GLY A 142 9.37 5.73 26.48
C GLY A 142 9.86 4.99 27.73
N ALA A 143 9.62 3.68 27.84
CA ALA A 143 10.12 2.84 28.94
C ALA A 143 11.60 2.44 28.76
N ALA A 144 12.17 2.66 27.57
CA ALA A 144 13.60 2.50 27.28
C ALA A 144 14.07 3.65 26.35
N SER A 145 15.35 4.02 26.46
CA SER A 145 16.00 4.95 25.52
C SER A 145 16.09 4.33 24.12
N ILE A 146 16.21 5.16 23.08
CA ILE A 146 16.49 4.71 21.72
C ILE A 146 17.81 3.92 21.64
N ASP A 147 18.76 4.19 22.55
CA ASP A 147 20.05 3.47 22.64
C ASP A 147 19.89 1.97 22.94
N GLU A 148 18.72 1.53 23.44
CA GLU A 148 18.43 0.10 23.64
C GLU A 148 18.35 -0.67 22.31
N PHE A 149 18.13 0.05 21.19
CA PHE A 149 18.10 -0.54 19.86
C PHE A 149 19.43 -1.23 19.49
N ASP A 150 20.58 -0.66 19.85
CA ASP A 150 21.88 -1.25 19.53
C ASP A 150 22.06 -2.60 20.25
N LYS A 151 21.63 -2.70 21.51
CA LYS A 151 21.62 -3.97 22.25
C LYS A 151 20.64 -4.97 21.64
N PHE A 152 19.50 -4.50 21.17
CA PHE A 152 18.56 -5.36 20.44
C PHE A 152 19.23 -5.98 19.21
N VAL A 153 19.93 -5.18 18.39
CA VAL A 153 20.64 -5.66 17.20
C VAL A 153 21.69 -6.70 17.58
N GLU A 154 22.51 -6.44 18.60
CA GLU A 154 23.49 -7.41 19.08
C GLU A 154 22.85 -8.74 19.50
N ASN A 155 21.77 -8.67 20.29
CA ASN A 155 21.07 -9.87 20.77
C ASN A 155 20.37 -10.61 19.63
N TRP A 156 19.75 -9.89 18.71
CA TRP A 156 19.09 -10.44 17.53
C TRP A 156 20.08 -11.22 16.67
N ASN A 157 21.27 -10.66 16.42
CA ASN A 157 22.34 -11.35 15.70
C ASN A 157 22.78 -12.63 16.42
N LYS A 158 23.08 -12.54 17.72
CA LYS A 158 23.51 -13.69 18.55
C LYS A 158 22.49 -14.82 18.61
N LEU A 159 21.20 -14.51 18.53
CA LEU A 159 20.10 -15.48 18.62
C LEU A 159 19.75 -16.15 17.27
N GLY A 160 20.51 -15.89 16.21
CA GLY A 160 20.36 -16.52 14.90
C GLY A 160 20.01 -15.56 13.78
N GLY A 161 19.86 -14.26 14.07
CA GLY A 161 19.59 -13.25 13.07
C GLY A 161 20.71 -13.06 12.05
N GLU A 162 21.97 -13.18 12.48
CA GLU A 162 23.13 -13.12 11.56
C GLU A 162 23.11 -14.30 10.58
N GLN A 163 22.82 -15.51 11.08
CA GLN A 163 22.71 -16.70 10.24
C GLN A 163 21.57 -16.58 9.23
N ILE A 164 20.39 -16.10 9.66
CA ILE A 164 19.27 -15.81 8.77
C ILE A 164 19.68 -14.82 7.67
N THR A 165 20.39 -13.75 8.04
CA THR A 165 20.88 -12.74 7.08
C THR A 165 21.79 -13.36 6.03
N ASN A 166 22.71 -14.24 6.43
CA ASN A 166 23.60 -14.95 5.52
C ASN A 166 22.84 -15.92 4.60
N GLU A 167 21.87 -16.67 5.13
CA GLU A 167 21.04 -17.59 4.35
C GLU A 167 20.19 -16.85 3.30
N VAL A 168 19.61 -15.70 3.67
CA VAL A 168 18.87 -14.83 2.74
C VAL A 168 19.77 -14.27 1.65
N ASN A 169 20.97 -13.80 1.99
CA ASN A 169 21.92 -13.29 1.01
C ASN A 169 22.42 -14.39 0.05
N ALA A 170 22.66 -15.60 0.55
CA ALA A 170 23.03 -16.75 -0.27
C ALA A 170 21.89 -17.15 -1.22
N TRP A 171 20.65 -17.18 -0.74
CA TRP A 171 19.47 -17.39 -1.59
C TRP A 171 19.39 -16.32 -2.69
N LYS A 172 19.61 -15.04 -2.35
CA LYS A 172 19.57 -13.94 -3.32
C LYS A 172 20.62 -14.11 -4.42
N GLN A 173 21.84 -14.52 -4.07
CA GLN A 173 22.90 -14.82 -5.04
C GLN A 173 22.60 -16.04 -5.91
N SER A 174 21.79 -16.99 -5.44
CA SER A 174 21.44 -18.19 -6.22
C SER A 174 20.41 -17.96 -7.32
N ILE A 175 19.75 -16.80 -7.32
CA ILE A 175 18.69 -16.43 -8.27
C ILE A 175 19.04 -15.20 -9.12
N GLU A 176 20.23 -14.63 -8.94
CA GLU A 176 20.84 -13.61 -9.80
C GLU A 176 21.64 -14.25 -10.92
#